data_AF-A0A5C7BHF7-F1
#
_entry.id   AF-A0A5C7BHF7-F1
#
_cell.length_a   1.000
_cell.length_b   1.000
_cell.length_c   1.000
_cell.angle_alpha   90.00
_cell.angle_beta   90.00
_cell.angle_gamma   90.00
#
_symmetry.space_group_name_H-M   'P 1'
#
loop_
_entity.id
_entity.type
_entity.pdbx_description
1 polymer ?
#
loop_
_entity_poly.entity_id
_entity_poly.type
_entity_poly.pdbx_seq_one_letter_code
_entity_poly.pdbx_strand_id
1 'polypeptide(L)'
;MQLPDGRKVNVALEGDDVVYPDGKTAKIVTGSGRMSEVNGRSVALVGSRLNNGDEIISTPQSSEVLLHREGEQLPGDLLTEKG
;
A
#
# COMPACT_ATOMS: atom_id res chain seq x y z
N MET A 1 -12.72 4.30 -4.19
CA MET A 1 -13.16 2.95 -4.62
C MET A 1 -14.41 2.53 -3.86
N GLN A 2 -15.07 1.44 -4.27
CA GLN A 2 -16.18 0.84 -3.53
C GLN A 2 -15.81 -0.58 -3.08
N LEU A 3 -15.99 -0.88 -1.79
CA LEU A 3 -15.78 -2.20 -1.22
C LEU A 3 -16.98 -3.13 -1.52
N PRO A 4 -16.83 -4.46 -1.38
CA PRO A 4 -17.92 -5.42 -1.62
C PRO A 4 -19.20 -5.15 -0.81
N ASP A 5 -19.07 -4.53 0.36
CA ASP A 5 -20.19 -4.13 1.22
C ASP A 5 -20.84 -2.79 0.86
N GLY A 6 -20.42 -2.17 -0.26
CA GLY A 6 -20.94 -0.93 -0.78
C GLY A 6 -20.29 0.34 -0.21
N ARG A 7 -19.42 0.25 0.81
CA ARG A 7 -18.73 1.42 1.36
C ARG A 7 -17.80 2.05 0.33
N LYS A 8 -17.83 3.39 0.25
CA LYS A 8 -16.85 4.16 -0.50
C LYS A 8 -15.66 4.48 0.38
N VAL A 9 -14.47 4.08 -0.05
CA VAL A 9 -13.21 4.31 0.67
C VAL A 9 -12.16 4.89 -0.25
N ASN A 10 -11.16 5.55 0.34
CA ASN A 10 -9.95 5.97 -0.37
C ASN A 10 -8.96 4.81 -0.44
N VAL A 11 -8.07 4.85 -1.42
CA VAL A 11 -6.92 3.95 -1.46
C VAL A 11 -5.91 4.39 -0.41
N ALA A 12 -5.29 3.45 0.29
CA ALA A 12 -4.24 3.73 1.25
C ALA A 12 -2.93 4.05 0.52
N LEU A 13 -2.16 4.99 1.06
CA LEU A 13 -0.94 5.52 0.44
C LEU A 13 0.24 5.50 1.43
N GLU A 14 1.46 5.44 0.90
CA GLU A 14 2.69 5.70 1.66
C GLU A 14 2.56 7.01 2.45
N GLY A 15 2.78 6.95 3.76
CA GLY A 15 2.64 8.05 4.72
C GLY A 15 1.30 8.09 5.48
N ASP A 16 0.29 7.32 5.07
CA ASP A 16 -0.96 7.21 5.83
C ASP A 16 -0.73 6.50 7.17
N ASP A 17 -1.56 6.84 8.16
CA ASP A 17 -1.51 6.23 9.49
C ASP A 17 -2.29 4.90 9.52
N VAL A 18 -1.66 3.88 10.08
CA VAL A 18 -2.29 2.62 10.50
C VAL A 18 -2.62 2.74 11.98
N VAL A 19 -3.88 2.52 12.35
CA VAL A 19 -4.36 2.61 13.73
C VAL A 19 -4.61 1.20 14.27
N TYR A 20 -3.95 0.86 15.37
CA TYR A 20 -4.09 -0.42 16.05
C TYR A 20 -5.24 -0.43 17.06
N PRO A 21 -5.73 -1.60 17.49
CA PRO A 21 -6.80 -1.69 18.48
C PRO A 21 -6.49 -1.03 19.83
N ASP A 22 -5.21 -0.93 20.20
CA ASP A 22 -4.75 -0.25 21.42
C ASP A 22 -4.63 1.28 21.26
N GLY A 23 -4.99 1.81 20.09
CA GLY A 23 -4.91 3.23 19.76
C GLY A 23 -3.53 3.72 19.34
N LYS A 24 -2.50 2.87 19.33
CA LYS A 24 -1.20 3.23 18.75
C LYS A 24 -1.33 3.41 17.25
N THR A 25 -0.39 4.16 16.68
CA THR A 25 -0.29 4.36 15.25
C THR A 25 1.08 3.99 14.71
N ALA A 26 1.11 3.54 13.46
CA ALA A 26 2.32 3.40 12.65
C ALA A 26 2.09 4.05 11.29
N LYS A 27 3.15 4.30 10.54
CA LYS A 27 3.06 4.87 9.19
C LYS A 27 3.39 3.82 8.14
N ILE A 28 2.64 3.82 7.05
CA ILE A 28 2.99 3.06 5.84
C ILE A 28 4.24 3.70 5.23
N VAL A 29 5.33 2.93 5.05
CA VAL A 29 6.62 3.45 4.57
C VAL A 29 7.06 2.89 3.22
N THR A 30 6.38 1.86 2.71
CA THR A 30 6.60 1.34 1.36
C THR A 30 5.27 1.20 0.62
N GLY A 31 5.33 1.01 -0.69
CA GLY A 31 4.13 0.81 -1.52
C GLY A 31 4.50 0.29 -2.90
N SER A 32 3.70 0.64 -3.91
CA SER A 32 3.91 0.31 -5.31
C SER A 32 5.12 0.99 -5.97
N GLY A 33 5.88 1.81 -5.25
CA GLY A 33 6.89 2.70 -5.82
C GLY A 33 6.28 3.54 -6.95
N ARG A 34 7.05 3.70 -8.03
CA ARG A 34 6.63 4.38 -9.27
C ARG A 34 5.67 3.58 -10.15
N MET A 35 5.29 2.35 -9.78
CA MET A 35 4.30 1.59 -10.56
C MET A 35 2.90 2.19 -10.49
N SER A 36 2.56 2.85 -9.37
CA SER A 36 1.26 3.49 -9.17
C SER A 36 1.38 4.57 -8.10
N GLU A 37 0.84 5.75 -8.38
CA GLU A 37 0.86 6.88 -7.45
C GLU A 37 -0.47 7.62 -7.49
N VAL A 38 -0.88 8.13 -6.33
CA VAL A 38 -2.00 9.06 -6.18
C VAL A 38 -1.47 10.32 -5.54
N ASN A 39 -1.58 11.45 -6.27
CA ASN A 39 -1.05 12.75 -5.83
C ASN A 39 0.44 12.69 -5.43
N GLY A 40 1.25 11.93 -6.18
CA GLY A 40 2.70 11.77 -5.94
C GLY A 40 3.06 10.89 -4.73
N ARG A 41 2.09 10.17 -4.16
CA ARG A 41 2.31 9.21 -3.07
C ARG A 41 2.05 7.80 -3.59
N SER A 42 2.94 6.87 -3.24
CA SER A 42 2.84 5.49 -3.66
C SER A 42 1.61 4.80 -3.08
N VAL A 43 0.94 3.96 -3.87
CA VAL A 43 -0.20 3.16 -3.40
C VAL A 43 0.28 2.04 -2.48
N ALA A 44 -0.35 1.90 -1.31
CA ALA A 44 -0.04 0.81 -0.39
C ALA A 44 -0.57 -0.53 -0.92
N LEU A 45 0.26 -1.57 -0.79
CA LEU A 45 -0.03 -2.94 -1.22
C LEU A 45 0.04 -3.93 -0.07
N VAL A 46 -0.53 -5.12 -0.26
CA VAL A 46 -0.14 -6.30 0.53
C VAL A 46 1.37 -6.51 0.35
N GLY A 47 2.11 -6.67 1.45
CA GLY A 47 3.57 -6.67 1.48
C GLY A 47 4.20 -5.33 1.88
N SER A 48 3.42 -4.25 1.97
CA SER A 48 3.96 -2.94 2.38
C SER A 48 4.36 -2.94 3.84
N ARG A 49 5.53 -2.35 4.14
CA ARG A 49 6.08 -2.21 5.49
C ARG A 49 5.54 -0.98 6.19
N LEU A 50 5.47 -1.10 7.50
CA LEU A 50 5.19 -0.01 8.43
C LEU A 50 6.47 0.40 9.16
N ASN A 51 6.55 1.65 9.61
CA ASN A 51 7.75 2.19 10.29
C ASN A 51 8.09 1.50 11.63
N ASN A 52 7.21 0.66 12.16
CA ASN A 52 7.42 -0.15 13.35
C ASN A 52 7.84 -1.60 13.04
N GLY A 53 8.06 -1.93 11.76
CA GLY A 53 8.49 -3.25 11.29
C GLY A 53 7.35 -4.19 10.85
N ASP A 54 6.09 -3.81 11.08
CA ASP A 54 4.93 -4.59 10.67
C ASP A 54 4.70 -4.56 9.15
N GLU A 55 3.80 -5.43 8.67
CA GLU A 55 3.47 -5.60 7.26
C GLU A 55 1.95 -5.61 7.03
N ILE A 56 1.50 -4.98 5.94
CA ILE A 56 0.13 -5.14 5.45
C ILE A 56 0.00 -6.53 4.82
N ILE A 57 -0.69 -7.45 5.50
CA ILE A 57 -0.84 -8.85 5.04
C ILE A 57 -2.15 -9.14 4.29
N SER A 58 -3.09 -8.20 4.27
CA SER A 58 -4.38 -8.37 3.58
C SER A 58 -5.02 -7.04 3.22
N THR A 59 -6.00 -7.07 2.33
CA THR A 59 -6.78 -5.91 1.89
C THR A 59 -8.26 -6.27 1.79
N PRO A 60 -9.20 -5.36 2.10
CA PRO A 60 -10.63 -5.58 1.88
C PRO A 60 -11.02 -5.51 0.39
N GLN A 61 -10.11 -5.11 -0.48
CA GLN A 61 -10.30 -5.08 -1.93
C GLN A 61 -10.26 -6.51 -2.49
N SER A 62 -11.20 -6.86 -3.38
CA SER A 62 -11.30 -8.21 -3.97
C SER A 62 -10.97 -8.29 -5.46
N SER A 63 -10.70 -7.16 -6.12
CA SER A 63 -10.59 -7.11 -7.58
C SER A 63 -9.49 -6.22 -8.15
N GLU A 64 -8.83 -5.40 -7.33
CA GLU A 64 -7.76 -4.51 -7.82
C GLU A 64 -6.40 -5.19 -7.67
N VAL A 65 -5.65 -5.23 -8.77
CA VAL A 65 -4.31 -5.83 -8.83
C VAL A 65 -3.36 -4.90 -9.61
N LEU A 66 -2.11 -4.86 -9.16
CA LEU A 66 -1.01 -4.26 -9.91
C LEU A 66 -0.34 -5.36 -10.74
N LEU A 67 -0.39 -5.22 -12.06
CA LEU A 67 0.15 -6.19 -12.99
C LEU A 67 1.55 -5.76 -13.43
N HIS A 68 2.48 -6.71 -13.35
CA HIS A 68 3.79 -6.60 -13.97
C HIS A 68 3.94 -7.76 -14.96
N ARG A 69 4.46 -7.47 -16.16
CA ARG A 69 4.66 -8.50 -17.19
C ARG A 69 6.06 -9.05 -17.11
N GLU A 70 6.18 -10.36 -17.28
CA GLU A 70 7.47 -11.03 -17.37
C GLU A 70 8.35 -10.39 -18.46
N GLY A 71 9.59 -10.08 -18.12
CA GLY A 71 10.56 -9.44 -19.02
C GLY A 71 10.59 -7.90 -18.94
N GLU A 72 9.62 -7.27 -18.27
CA GLU A 72 9.72 -5.85 -17.91
C GLU A 72 10.58 -5.68 -16.65
N GLN A 73 11.16 -4.50 -16.44
CA GLN A 73 11.83 -4.20 -15.16
C GLN A 73 10.80 -3.71 -14.14
N LEU A 74 10.81 -4.31 -12.96
CA LEU A 74 10.12 -3.74 -11.80
C LEU A 74 10.84 -2.46 -11.37
N PRO A 75 10.10 -1.39 -11.01
CA PRO A 75 10.70 -0.24 -10.37
C PRO A 75 11.45 -0.66 -9.11
N GLY A 76 12.69 -0.19 -8.94
CA GLY A 76 13.51 -0.53 -7.79
C GLY A 76 12.99 0.04 -6.46
N ASP A 77 11.95 0.87 -6.50
CA ASP A 77 11.25 1.41 -5.33
C ASP A 77 9.96 0.64 -4.99
N LEU A 78 9.64 -0.45 -5.70
CA LEU A 78 8.52 -1.32 -5.34
C LEU A 78 8.80 -2.01 -4.00
N LEU A 79 7.89 -1.89 -3.04
CA LEU A 79 7.95 -2.48 -1.70
C LEU A 79 9.30 -2.27 -0.98
N THR A 80 10.00 -1.19 -1.33
CA THR A 80 11.36 -0.92 -0.87
C THR A 80 11.35 0.32 0.02
N GLU A 81 12.02 0.23 1.16
CA GLU A 81 12.17 1.36 2.08
C GLU A 81 13.04 2.44 1.45
N LYS A 82 12.59 3.69 1.54
CA LYS A 82 13.42 4.85 1.21
C LYS A 82 14.32 5.11 2.42
N GLY A 83 15.62 4.90 2.25
CA GLY A 83 16.63 5.14 3.29
C GLY A 83 16.76 6.59 3.73
#